data_AF-A0A6B7FN85-F1
#
_entry.id   AF-A0A6B7FN85-F1
#
_cell.length_a   1.000
_cell.length_b   1.000
_cell.length_c   1.000
_cell.angle_alpha   90.00
_cell.angle_beta   90.00
_cell.angle_gamma   90.00
#
_symmetry.space_group_name_H-M   'P 1'
#
loop_
_entity.id
_entity.type
_entity.pdbx_description
1 polymer ?
#
loop_
_entity_poly.entity_id
_entity_poly.type
_entity_poly.pdbx_seq_one_letter_code
_entity_poly.pdbx_strand_id
1 'polypeptide(L)'
;GAFSAYRYIALQNDKAGDGPLEKYFAGEKMHGANAGIFTANMYLAEDRILCFELVSKRNCHWILQYVKSATGETDVPDQMAELILQRRRWLNGSFFAAVYALAHFYQIFRSGHSFLRKIMLLIEFAFTTINMIFAWFAIGNFYLVFHILTTSLGTPDLLGNVGVILGVVFEWLYLFTLLTCFVLALGNRPQGSNGAYMSMVIFWAILMCYLMFASVFITVTSVRNELADGQFSVVEILKNEIFYTLIVSLASTYALWFVVSFLFFDPWHMFTSFIQYLILVPTYINILNVYAFCNTHDITWGTKGD
;
A
#
# COMPACT_ATOMS: atom_id res chain seq x y z
N GLY A 1 10.87 5.82 8.94
CA GLY A 1 9.96 6.95 8.67
C GLY A 1 10.83 8.13 8.31
N ALA A 2 10.38 9.01 7.41
CA ALA A 2 11.23 10.07 6.82
C ALA A 2 12.04 10.85 7.85
N PHE A 3 11.47 11.05 9.06
CA PHE A 3 12.17 11.57 10.22
C PHE A 3 12.17 10.53 11.34
N SER A 4 13.35 10.22 11.87
CA SER A 4 13.52 9.32 13.01
C SER A 4 14.66 9.85 13.87
N ALA A 5 14.45 9.87 15.19
CA ALA A 5 15.48 10.26 16.16
C ALA A 5 15.87 9.05 17.00
N TYR A 6 17.18 8.86 17.19
CA TYR A 6 17.72 7.71 17.90
C TYR A 6 18.63 8.16 19.02
N ARG A 7 18.59 7.44 20.14
CA ARG A 7 19.63 7.59 21.17
C ARG A 7 20.92 7.01 20.62
N TYR A 8 22.00 7.78 20.65
CA TYR A 8 23.29 7.36 20.10
C TYR A 8 23.76 6.00 20.64
N ILE A 9 23.59 5.75 21.94
CA ILE A 9 23.90 4.47 22.60
C ILE A 9 23.14 3.26 22.03
N ALA A 10 21.94 3.49 21.47
CA ALA A 10 21.15 2.43 20.85
C ALA A 10 21.76 2.01 19.51
N LEU A 11 22.33 2.98 18.77
CA LEU A 11 22.93 2.76 17.46
C LEU A 11 24.28 2.05 17.52
N GLN A 12 25.06 2.25 18.59
CA GLN A 12 26.41 1.70 18.72
C GLN A 12 26.46 0.19 18.48
N ASN A 13 27.47 -0.24 17.72
CA ASN A 13 27.72 -1.66 17.47
C ASN A 13 28.19 -2.38 18.75
N ASP A 14 28.13 -3.70 18.72
CA ASP A 14 28.73 -4.51 19.76
C ASP A 14 30.27 -4.54 19.67
N LYS A 15 30.91 -5.28 20.58
CA LYS A 15 32.38 -5.38 20.65
C LYS A 15 33.01 -6.06 19.44
N ALA A 16 32.24 -6.82 18.65
CA ALA A 16 32.71 -7.44 17.41
C ALA A 16 32.59 -6.50 16.21
N GLY A 17 31.97 -5.32 16.39
CA GLY A 17 31.70 -4.37 15.32
C GLY A 17 30.35 -4.59 14.63
N ASP A 18 29.58 -5.59 15.06
CA ASP A 18 28.26 -5.91 14.51
C ASP A 18 27.19 -5.07 15.20
N GLY A 19 26.28 -4.45 14.43
CA GLY A 19 25.15 -3.77 15.02
C GLY A 19 24.43 -2.76 14.12
N PRO A 20 23.53 -1.96 14.73
CA PRO A 20 22.65 -1.09 13.97
C PRO A 20 23.38 -0.07 13.09
N LEU A 21 24.51 0.49 13.57
CA LEU A 21 25.26 1.50 12.83
C LEU A 21 26.03 0.90 11.64
N GLU A 22 26.65 -0.28 11.82
CA GLU A 22 27.30 -0.99 10.71
C GLU A 22 26.29 -1.35 9.62
N LYS A 23 25.12 -1.86 10.01
CA LYS A 23 24.05 -2.18 9.07
C LYS A 23 23.52 -0.94 8.35
N TYR A 24 23.32 0.18 9.05
CA TYR A 24 22.86 1.42 8.42
C TYR A 24 23.79 1.92 7.31
N PHE A 25 25.10 1.94 7.55
CA PHE A 25 26.10 2.40 6.58
C PHE A 25 26.55 1.32 5.57
N ALA A 26 26.06 0.09 5.68
CA ALA A 26 26.42 -0.96 4.74
C ALA A 26 26.02 -0.62 3.31
N GLY A 27 24.92 0.11 3.11
CA GLY A 27 24.49 0.59 1.79
C GLY A 27 25.48 1.55 1.12
N GLU A 28 26.21 2.38 1.87
CA GLU A 28 27.23 3.28 1.33
C GLU A 28 28.48 2.53 0.87
N LYS A 29 28.72 1.32 1.36
CA LYS A 29 29.83 0.48 0.92
C LYS A 29 29.50 -0.31 -0.36
N MET A 30 28.27 -0.21 -0.85
CA MET A 30 27.77 -0.96 -2.01
C MET A 30 27.91 -0.18 -3.33
N HIS A 31 28.74 0.87 -3.38
CA HIS A 31 29.10 1.55 -4.62
C HIS A 31 29.85 0.58 -5.56
N GLY A 32 29.13 0.01 -6.53
CA GLY A 32 29.66 -0.90 -7.56
C GLY A 32 28.80 -2.15 -7.76
N ALA A 33 28.99 -2.82 -8.90
CA ALA A 33 28.24 -4.01 -9.36
C ALA A 33 28.35 -5.28 -8.47
N ASN A 34 28.90 -5.18 -7.26
CA ASN A 34 29.16 -6.31 -6.36
C ASN A 34 28.05 -6.57 -5.32
N ALA A 35 27.06 -5.69 -5.19
CA ALA A 35 25.87 -5.95 -4.36
C ALA A 35 24.77 -6.61 -5.19
N GLY A 36 24.25 -7.76 -4.73
CA GLY A 36 23.12 -8.41 -5.37
C GLY A 36 21.88 -7.51 -5.40
N ILE A 37 21.04 -7.64 -6.43
CA ILE A 37 19.83 -6.81 -6.65
C ILE A 37 18.95 -6.73 -5.40
N PHE A 38 18.79 -7.84 -4.68
CA PHE A 38 18.03 -7.89 -3.43
C PHE A 38 18.60 -6.93 -2.38
N THR A 39 19.89 -7.04 -2.09
CA THR A 39 20.57 -6.24 -1.07
C THR A 39 20.57 -4.76 -1.47
N ALA A 40 20.80 -4.47 -2.74
CA ALA A 40 20.81 -3.11 -3.24
C ALA A 40 19.44 -2.43 -3.12
N ASN A 41 18.35 -3.14 -3.44
CA ASN A 41 16.99 -2.62 -3.22
C ASN A 41 16.66 -2.49 -1.74
N MET A 42 17.09 -3.43 -0.90
CA MET A 42 16.88 -3.37 0.55
C MET A 42 17.45 -2.06 1.14
N TYR A 43 18.64 -1.64 0.69
CA TYR A 43 19.28 -0.39 1.12
C TYR A 43 18.74 0.89 0.47
N LEU A 44 17.69 0.81 -0.37
CA LEU A 44 16.89 2.00 -0.73
C LEU A 44 16.07 2.52 0.46
N ALA A 45 15.86 1.69 1.49
CA ALA A 45 15.17 2.00 2.73
C ALA A 45 16.02 1.58 3.95
N GLU A 46 17.22 2.14 4.05
CA GLU A 46 18.19 1.86 5.12
C GLU A 46 17.63 2.13 6.53
N ASP A 47 16.72 3.09 6.65
CA ASP A 47 16.03 3.46 7.89
C ASP A 47 15.17 2.30 8.43
N ARG A 48 14.55 1.51 7.55
CA ARG A 48 13.73 0.36 7.93
C ARG A 48 14.58 -0.80 8.44
N ILE A 49 15.73 -1.04 7.82
CA ILE A 49 16.70 -2.05 8.28
C ILE A 49 17.20 -1.66 9.66
N LEU A 50 17.59 -0.39 9.84
CA LEU A 50 18.06 0.14 11.11
C LEU A 50 17.02 -0.06 12.24
N CYS A 51 15.74 0.20 11.95
CA CYS A 51 14.65 -0.04 12.90
C CYS A 51 14.57 -1.51 13.34
N PHE A 52 14.68 -2.45 12.40
CA PHE A 52 14.68 -3.87 12.73
C PHE A 52 15.89 -4.28 13.57
N GLU A 53 17.09 -3.84 13.19
CA GLU A 53 18.33 -4.14 13.91
C GLU A 53 18.34 -3.56 15.33
N LEU A 54 17.70 -2.41 15.54
CA LEU A 54 17.51 -1.83 16.88
C LEU A 54 16.62 -2.70 17.77
N VAL A 55 15.48 -3.14 17.26
CA VAL A 55 14.51 -3.96 18.02
C VAL A 55 15.05 -5.36 18.26
N SER A 56 15.82 -5.92 17.32
CA SER A 56 16.43 -7.26 17.41
C SER A 56 17.81 -7.27 18.07
N LYS A 57 18.32 -6.11 18.51
CA LYS A 57 19.65 -5.96 19.10
C LYS A 57 19.86 -6.91 20.28
N ARG A 58 20.97 -7.65 20.25
CA ARG A 58 21.27 -8.70 21.23
C ARG A 58 21.29 -8.14 22.65
N ASN A 59 20.62 -8.84 23.57
CA ASN A 59 20.53 -8.50 25.01
C ASN A 59 20.09 -7.05 25.30
N CYS A 60 19.45 -6.37 24.33
CA CYS A 60 18.91 -5.03 24.49
C CYS A 60 17.38 -5.06 24.31
N HIS A 61 16.70 -4.06 24.88
CA HIS A 61 15.24 -3.92 24.80
C HIS A 61 14.85 -2.53 24.27
N TRP A 62 15.49 -2.11 23.17
CA TRP A 62 15.18 -0.83 22.54
C TRP A 62 13.79 -0.84 21.93
N ILE A 63 13.04 0.23 22.17
CA ILE A 63 11.69 0.42 21.63
C ILE A 63 11.71 1.52 20.58
N LEU A 64 10.88 1.33 19.56
CA LEU A 64 10.53 2.38 18.61
C LEU A 64 9.18 2.93 19.04
N GLN A 65 9.09 4.26 19.19
CA GLN A 65 7.89 4.93 19.65
C GLN A 65 7.55 6.07 18.69
N TYR A 66 6.30 6.10 18.25
CA TYR A 66 5.75 7.22 17.50
C TYR A 66 5.44 8.38 18.47
N VAL A 67 5.92 9.58 18.13
CA VAL A 67 5.73 10.81 18.93
C VAL A 67 4.90 11.78 18.11
N LYS A 68 3.59 11.88 18.39
CA LYS A 68 2.65 12.70 17.61
C LYS A 68 3.06 14.18 17.53
N SER A 69 3.64 14.74 18.59
CA SER A 69 4.07 16.14 18.63
C SER A 69 5.36 16.42 17.85
N ALA A 70 6.05 15.40 17.36
CA ALA A 70 7.23 15.55 16.52
C ALA A 70 6.79 15.56 15.04
N THR A 71 6.60 16.76 14.50
CA THR A 71 6.22 16.97 13.09
C THR A 71 7.44 17.31 12.24
N GLY A 72 7.45 16.81 11.01
CA GLY A 72 8.43 17.19 9.99
C GLY A 72 7.71 17.40 8.67
N GLU A 73 8.08 18.47 7.97
CA GLU A 73 7.54 18.80 6.65
C GLU A 73 8.54 18.35 5.58
N THR A 74 8.01 17.89 4.46
CA THR A 74 8.80 17.46 3.29
C THR A 74 8.11 17.93 2.04
N ASP A 75 8.91 18.17 1.01
CA ASP A 75 8.40 18.49 -0.31
C ASP A 75 7.60 17.30 -0.88
N VAL A 76 6.49 17.63 -1.53
CA VAL A 76 5.68 16.67 -2.28
C VAL A 76 6.07 16.73 -3.75
N PRO A 77 6.01 15.61 -4.50
CA PRO A 77 6.24 15.66 -5.94
C PRO A 77 5.11 16.44 -6.63
N ASP A 78 5.47 17.40 -7.47
CA ASP A 78 4.52 18.26 -8.20
C ASP A 78 4.08 17.63 -9.54
N GLN A 79 4.84 16.63 -10.02
CA GLN A 79 4.58 15.94 -11.28
C GLN A 79 4.37 14.44 -11.11
N MET A 80 3.53 13.85 -11.97
CA MET A 80 3.25 12.41 -11.98
C MET A 80 4.51 11.57 -12.21
N ALA A 81 5.39 12.00 -13.11
CA ALA A 81 6.64 11.28 -13.38
C ALA A 81 7.54 11.20 -12.13
N GLU A 82 7.64 12.30 -11.37
CA GLU A 82 8.40 12.35 -10.12
C GLU A 82 7.76 11.50 -9.03
N LEU A 83 6.42 11.54 -8.92
CA LEU A 83 5.68 10.69 -8.01
C LEU A 83 5.93 9.20 -8.29
N ILE A 84 5.91 8.79 -9.57
CA ILE A 84 6.17 7.41 -9.99
C ILE A 84 7.59 6.99 -9.57
N LEU A 85 8.60 7.81 -9.82
CA LEU A 85 9.98 7.49 -9.45
C LEU A 85 10.21 7.48 -7.94
N GLN A 86 9.61 8.43 -7.21
CA GLN A 86 9.67 8.44 -5.74
C GLN A 86 9.05 7.15 -5.19
N ARG A 87 7.89 6.76 -5.72
CA ARG A 87 7.15 5.59 -5.26
C ARG A 87 7.80 4.28 -5.66
N ARG A 88 8.47 4.19 -6.82
CA ARG A 88 9.34 3.05 -7.18
C ARG A 88 10.32 2.76 -6.05
N ARG A 89 11.10 3.76 -5.65
CA ARG A 89 12.11 3.64 -4.60
C ARG A 89 11.49 3.19 -3.27
N TRP A 90 10.40 3.83 -2.87
CA TRP A 90 9.76 3.53 -1.58
C TRP A 90 9.13 2.13 -1.56
N LEU A 91 8.47 1.72 -2.64
CA LEU A 91 7.84 0.40 -2.76
C LEU A 91 8.90 -0.69 -2.79
N ASN A 92 9.93 -0.56 -3.63
CA ASN A 92 11.02 -1.52 -3.68
C ASN A 92 11.75 -1.60 -2.33
N GLY A 93 12.23 -0.46 -1.81
CA GLY A 93 12.93 -0.43 -0.52
C GLY A 93 12.11 -1.02 0.62
N SER A 94 10.83 -0.66 0.72
CA SER A 94 9.94 -1.19 1.76
C SER A 94 9.68 -2.69 1.60
N PHE A 95 9.49 -3.17 0.37
CA PHE A 95 9.25 -4.58 0.08
C PHE A 95 10.47 -5.43 0.44
N PHE A 96 11.64 -5.09 -0.08
CA PHE A 96 12.87 -5.86 0.18
C PHE A 96 13.30 -5.79 1.66
N ALA A 97 13.13 -4.65 2.33
CA ALA A 97 13.36 -4.53 3.77
C ALA A 97 12.35 -5.37 4.59
N ALA A 98 11.08 -5.43 4.18
CA ALA A 98 10.09 -6.27 4.84
C ALA A 98 10.41 -7.76 4.68
N VAL A 99 10.80 -8.21 3.47
CA VAL A 99 11.25 -9.59 3.23
C VAL A 99 12.47 -9.91 4.09
N TYR A 100 13.44 -9.00 4.20
CA TYR A 100 14.60 -9.17 5.07
C TYR A 100 14.19 -9.33 6.54
N ALA A 101 13.37 -8.43 7.07
CA ALA A 101 12.92 -8.48 8.46
C ALA A 101 12.12 -9.76 8.76
N LEU A 102 11.27 -10.19 7.81
CA LEU A 102 10.51 -11.44 7.90
C LEU A 102 11.41 -12.68 7.85
N ALA A 103 12.40 -12.73 6.96
CA ALA A 103 13.35 -13.84 6.90
C ALA A 103 14.20 -13.94 8.18
N HIS A 104 14.45 -12.80 8.84
CA HIS A 104 15.29 -12.71 10.03
C HIS A 104 14.48 -12.56 11.34
N PHE A 105 13.16 -12.80 11.33
CA PHE A 105 12.29 -12.60 12.50
C PHE A 105 12.79 -13.30 13.78
N TYR A 106 13.47 -14.45 13.63
CA TYR A 106 14.07 -15.21 14.72
C TYR A 106 15.10 -14.41 15.55
N GLN A 107 15.67 -13.34 14.98
CA GLN A 107 16.57 -12.44 15.69
C GLN A 107 15.86 -11.67 16.81
N ILE A 108 14.53 -11.63 16.87
CA ILE A 108 13.84 -11.10 18.05
C ILE A 108 14.14 -11.94 19.30
N PHE A 109 14.40 -13.24 19.18
CA PHE A 109 14.65 -14.08 20.36
C PHE A 109 15.98 -13.78 21.05
N ARG A 110 16.99 -13.27 20.33
CA ARG A 110 18.27 -12.80 20.92
C ARG A 110 18.17 -11.45 21.65
N SER A 111 17.05 -10.74 21.50
CA SER A 111 16.82 -9.46 22.21
C SER A 111 16.51 -9.67 23.69
N GLY A 112 16.71 -8.62 24.48
CA GLY A 112 16.36 -8.55 25.90
C GLY A 112 14.90 -8.21 26.17
N HIS A 113 14.02 -8.22 25.15
CA HIS A 113 12.59 -7.94 25.33
C HIS A 113 11.89 -8.96 26.23
N SER A 114 10.86 -8.53 26.96
CA SER A 114 10.04 -9.42 27.78
C SER A 114 9.30 -10.45 26.93
N PHE A 115 8.89 -11.57 27.55
CA PHE A 115 8.15 -12.64 26.86
C PHE A 115 6.92 -12.11 26.12
N LEU A 116 6.08 -11.31 26.80
CA LEU A 116 4.88 -10.72 26.21
C LEU A 116 5.20 -9.81 25.02
N ARG A 117 6.27 -9.01 25.12
CA ARG A 117 6.70 -8.14 24.02
C ARG A 117 7.15 -8.95 22.81
N LYS A 118 7.88 -10.05 23.02
CA LYS A 118 8.28 -10.97 21.95
C LYS A 118 7.07 -11.58 21.25
N ILE A 119 6.05 -12.02 22.01
CA ILE A 119 4.79 -12.52 21.43
C ILE A 119 4.08 -11.44 20.60
N MET A 120 3.96 -10.21 21.10
CA MET A 120 3.36 -9.11 20.34
C MET A 120 4.13 -8.80 19.05
N LEU A 121 5.46 -8.83 19.08
CA LEU A 121 6.28 -8.67 17.87
C LEU A 121 6.04 -9.81 16.87
N LEU A 122 5.82 -11.06 17.31
CA LEU A 122 5.46 -12.16 16.42
C LEU A 122 4.08 -11.96 15.78
N ILE A 123 3.11 -11.41 16.51
CA ILE A 123 1.80 -11.03 15.95
C ILE A 123 1.99 -9.95 14.87
N GLU A 124 2.83 -8.94 15.12
CA GLU A 124 3.16 -7.90 14.12
C GLU A 124 3.85 -8.48 12.87
N PHE A 125 4.73 -9.48 13.02
CA PHE A 125 5.31 -10.18 11.87
C PHE A 125 4.26 -10.97 11.08
N ALA A 126 3.34 -11.66 11.77
CA ALA A 126 2.24 -12.36 11.11
C ALA A 126 1.34 -11.38 10.34
N PHE A 127 0.98 -10.26 10.97
CA PHE A 127 0.22 -9.18 10.34
C PHE A 127 0.95 -8.62 9.11
N THR A 128 2.25 -8.33 9.24
CA THR A 128 3.08 -7.85 8.12
C THR A 128 3.14 -8.86 6.98
N THR A 129 3.22 -10.15 7.29
CA THR A 129 3.21 -11.23 6.29
C THR A 129 1.91 -11.24 5.51
N ILE A 130 0.76 -11.18 6.20
CA ILE A 130 -0.56 -11.14 5.56
C ILE A 130 -0.68 -9.91 4.67
N ASN A 131 -0.30 -8.72 5.17
CA ASN A 131 -0.32 -7.49 4.37
C ASN A 131 0.56 -7.60 3.12
N MET A 132 1.73 -8.23 3.22
CA MET A 132 2.62 -8.42 2.08
C MET A 132 2.00 -9.32 1.01
N ILE A 133 1.29 -10.38 1.42
CA ILE A 133 0.54 -11.25 0.49
C ILE A 133 -0.56 -10.45 -0.22
N PHE A 134 -1.36 -9.67 0.51
CA PHE A 134 -2.39 -8.83 -0.09
C PHE A 134 -1.83 -7.75 -1.02
N ALA A 135 -0.71 -7.14 -0.64
CA ALA A 135 -0.02 -6.15 -1.47
C ALA A 135 0.53 -6.78 -2.76
N TRP A 136 1.07 -8.00 -2.68
CA TRP A 136 1.59 -8.73 -3.84
C TRP A 136 0.48 -9.03 -4.87
N PHE A 137 -0.70 -9.43 -4.39
CA PHE A 137 -1.86 -9.71 -5.24
C PHE A 137 -2.78 -8.49 -5.47
N ALA A 138 -2.37 -7.28 -5.10
CA ALA A 138 -3.23 -6.10 -5.12
C ALA A 138 -3.83 -5.80 -6.51
N ILE A 139 -3.05 -5.98 -7.59
CA ILE A 139 -3.53 -5.79 -8.97
C ILE A 139 -4.66 -6.76 -9.29
N GLY A 140 -4.49 -8.05 -8.95
CA GLY A 140 -5.51 -9.08 -9.17
C GLY A 140 -6.73 -8.86 -8.29
N ASN A 141 -6.54 -8.54 -7.01
CA ASN A 141 -7.62 -8.23 -6.08
C ASN A 141 -8.45 -7.04 -6.54
N PHE A 142 -7.81 -5.98 -7.04
CA PHE A 142 -8.53 -4.82 -7.56
C PHE A 142 -9.31 -5.17 -8.85
N TYR A 143 -8.73 -5.95 -9.76
CA TYR A 143 -9.45 -6.43 -10.94
C TYR A 143 -10.66 -7.30 -10.57
N LEU A 144 -10.55 -8.17 -9.56
CA LEU A 144 -11.69 -8.97 -9.08
C LEU A 144 -12.82 -8.08 -8.56
N VAL A 145 -12.50 -7.08 -7.73
CA VAL A 145 -13.50 -6.11 -7.24
C VAL A 145 -14.15 -5.36 -8.39
N PHE A 146 -13.35 -4.89 -9.35
CA PHE A 146 -13.83 -4.25 -10.57
C PHE A 146 -14.80 -5.16 -11.34
N HIS A 147 -14.40 -6.39 -11.62
CA HIS A 147 -15.17 -7.35 -12.43
C HIS A 147 -16.48 -7.73 -11.73
N ILE A 148 -16.45 -8.00 -10.42
CA ILE A 148 -17.65 -8.33 -9.64
C ILE A 148 -18.64 -7.17 -9.65
N LEU A 149 -18.21 -5.95 -9.26
CA LEU A 149 -19.10 -4.78 -9.21
C LEU A 149 -19.72 -4.46 -10.57
N THR A 150 -18.90 -4.53 -11.60
CA THR A 150 -19.29 -4.18 -12.96
C THR A 150 -20.25 -5.22 -13.55
N THR A 151 -20.02 -6.51 -13.29
CA THR A 151 -20.94 -7.58 -13.69
C THR A 151 -22.25 -7.50 -12.93
N SER A 152 -22.19 -7.20 -11.62
CA SER A 152 -23.39 -6.99 -10.81
C SER A 152 -24.27 -5.87 -11.36
N LEU A 153 -23.70 -4.75 -11.84
CA LEU A 153 -24.49 -3.68 -12.46
C LEU A 153 -25.28 -4.10 -13.71
N GLY A 154 -24.86 -5.17 -14.39
CA GLY A 154 -25.55 -5.69 -15.57
C GLY A 154 -26.83 -6.47 -15.28
N THR A 155 -27.19 -6.71 -14.00
CA THR A 155 -28.42 -7.42 -13.68
C THR A 155 -29.66 -6.60 -14.09
N PRO A 156 -30.78 -7.26 -14.46
CA PRO A 156 -32.00 -6.58 -14.92
C PRO A 156 -32.56 -5.57 -13.91
N ASP A 157 -32.38 -5.83 -12.61
CA ASP A 157 -32.88 -4.99 -11.52
C ASP A 157 -32.02 -3.74 -11.26
N LEU A 158 -30.87 -3.63 -11.93
CA LEU A 158 -29.94 -2.51 -11.82
C LEU A 158 -29.90 -1.71 -13.12
N LEU A 159 -28.79 -1.77 -13.88
CA LEU A 159 -28.66 -1.05 -15.16
C LEU A 159 -29.02 -1.92 -16.37
N GLY A 160 -29.28 -3.22 -16.16
CA GLY A 160 -29.61 -4.18 -17.21
C GLY A 160 -28.60 -4.12 -18.38
N ASN A 161 -29.12 -4.04 -19.60
CA ASN A 161 -28.30 -4.02 -20.82
C ASN A 161 -27.27 -2.89 -20.86
N VAL A 162 -27.57 -1.72 -20.29
CA VAL A 162 -26.60 -0.61 -20.23
C VAL A 162 -25.42 -0.98 -19.34
N GLY A 163 -25.68 -1.60 -18.19
CA GLY A 163 -24.64 -2.10 -17.29
C GLY A 163 -23.76 -3.16 -17.94
N VAL A 164 -24.36 -4.09 -18.69
CA VAL A 164 -23.62 -5.11 -19.45
C VAL A 164 -22.69 -4.48 -20.49
N ILE A 165 -23.20 -3.53 -21.29
CA ILE A 165 -22.39 -2.85 -22.33
C ILE A 165 -21.24 -2.07 -21.70
N LEU A 166 -21.54 -1.25 -20.67
CA LEU A 166 -20.51 -0.49 -19.95
C LEU A 166 -19.47 -1.42 -19.34
N GLY A 167 -19.90 -2.56 -18.81
CA GLY A 167 -19.00 -3.51 -18.18
C GLY A 167 -18.00 -4.12 -19.13
N VAL A 168 -18.47 -4.58 -20.30
CA VAL A 168 -17.59 -5.07 -21.36
C VAL A 168 -16.63 -3.97 -21.81
N VAL A 169 -17.11 -2.75 -22.04
CA VAL A 169 -16.26 -1.63 -22.48
C VAL A 169 -15.17 -1.31 -21.46
N PHE A 170 -15.52 -1.17 -20.17
CA PHE A 170 -14.55 -0.87 -19.13
C PHE A 170 -13.58 -2.01 -18.90
N GLU A 171 -13.99 -3.26 -19.08
CA GLU A 171 -13.10 -4.42 -18.93
C GLU A 171 -12.01 -4.43 -20.01
N TRP A 172 -12.38 -4.21 -21.28
CA TRP A 172 -11.41 -4.10 -22.36
C TRP A 172 -10.47 -2.91 -22.16
N LEU A 173 -11.01 -1.75 -21.76
CA LEU A 173 -10.19 -0.57 -21.47
C LEU A 173 -9.25 -0.79 -20.27
N TYR A 174 -9.72 -1.49 -19.22
CA TYR A 174 -8.92 -1.86 -18.07
C TYR A 174 -7.70 -2.67 -18.52
N LEU A 175 -7.95 -3.78 -19.23
CA LEU A 175 -6.90 -4.70 -19.66
C LEU A 175 -5.92 -4.01 -20.61
N PHE A 176 -6.42 -3.22 -21.55
CA PHE A 176 -5.60 -2.44 -22.47
C PHE A 176 -4.71 -1.43 -21.73
N THR A 177 -5.27 -0.68 -20.78
CA THR A 177 -4.53 0.32 -20.00
C THR A 177 -3.47 -0.35 -19.12
N LEU A 178 -3.82 -1.45 -18.45
CA LEU A 178 -2.88 -2.20 -17.62
C LEU A 178 -1.73 -2.78 -18.46
N LEU A 179 -2.03 -3.39 -19.61
CA LEU A 179 -1.01 -3.94 -20.52
C LEU A 179 -0.09 -2.83 -21.04
N THR A 180 -0.66 -1.68 -21.43
CA THR A 180 0.11 -0.51 -21.85
C THR A 180 1.02 -0.02 -20.73
N CYS A 181 0.56 -0.03 -19.49
CA CYS A 181 1.38 0.32 -18.33
C CYS A 181 2.58 -0.62 -18.16
N PHE A 182 2.40 -1.93 -18.34
CA PHE A 182 3.51 -2.90 -18.32
C PHE A 182 4.53 -2.63 -19.43
N VAL A 183 4.07 -2.39 -20.66
CA VAL A 183 4.95 -2.10 -21.80
C VAL A 183 5.76 -0.82 -21.55
N LEU A 184 5.11 0.25 -21.10
CA LEU A 184 5.78 1.51 -20.81
C LEU A 184 6.74 1.40 -19.62
N ALA A 185 6.35 0.65 -18.57
CA ALA A 185 7.19 0.46 -17.39
C ALA A 185 8.48 -0.31 -17.68
N LEU A 186 8.48 -1.24 -18.63
CA LEU A 186 9.67 -2.00 -19.02
C LEU A 186 10.56 -1.26 -20.02
N GLY A 187 9.97 -0.41 -20.87
CA GLY A 187 10.69 0.23 -21.98
C GLY A 187 11.14 1.67 -21.74
N ASN A 188 10.44 2.44 -20.91
CA ASN A 188 10.58 3.89 -20.84
C ASN A 188 10.71 4.42 -19.40
N ARG A 189 11.38 5.56 -19.26
CA ARG A 189 11.33 6.36 -18.03
C ARG A 189 10.08 7.25 -18.02
N PRO A 190 9.39 7.43 -16.88
CA PRO A 190 8.18 8.24 -16.77
C PRO A 190 8.31 9.67 -17.27
N GLN A 191 9.51 10.27 -17.18
CA GLN A 191 9.76 11.61 -17.73
C GLN A 191 9.63 11.66 -19.26
N GLY A 192 10.02 10.59 -19.96
CA GLY A 192 9.94 10.52 -21.43
C GLY A 192 8.52 10.25 -21.94
N SER A 193 7.64 9.72 -21.09
CA SER A 193 6.26 9.33 -21.45
C SER A 193 5.21 9.89 -20.50
N ASN A 194 5.46 11.08 -19.93
CA ASN A 194 4.59 11.69 -18.92
C ASN A 194 3.13 11.81 -19.38
N GLY A 195 2.90 12.24 -20.64
CA GLY A 195 1.55 12.33 -21.21
C GLY A 195 0.80 11.00 -21.22
N ALA A 196 1.48 9.89 -21.53
CA ALA A 196 0.87 8.56 -21.53
C ALA A 196 0.55 8.09 -20.10
N TYR A 197 1.45 8.33 -19.13
CA TYR A 197 1.17 8.05 -17.73
C TYR A 197 0.00 8.87 -17.20
N MET A 198 -0.08 10.16 -17.55
CA MET A 198 -1.18 11.02 -17.15
C MET A 198 -2.51 10.58 -17.75
N SER A 199 -2.55 10.14 -19.02
CA SER A 199 -3.79 9.60 -19.60
C SER A 199 -4.26 8.34 -18.89
N MET A 200 -3.34 7.47 -18.46
CA MET A 200 -3.69 6.29 -17.67
C MET A 200 -4.24 6.68 -16.29
N VAL A 201 -3.63 7.67 -15.62
CA VAL A 201 -4.12 8.19 -14.33
C VAL A 201 -5.55 8.71 -14.45
N ILE A 202 -5.84 9.49 -15.50
CA ILE A 202 -7.19 10.01 -15.75
C ILE A 202 -8.18 8.87 -15.96
N PHE A 203 -7.82 7.85 -16.76
CA PHE A 203 -8.65 6.67 -16.95
C PHE A 203 -8.94 5.96 -15.63
N TRP A 204 -7.91 5.70 -14.82
CA TRP A 204 -8.06 5.06 -13.51
C TRP A 204 -8.93 5.86 -12.55
N ALA A 205 -8.82 7.19 -12.56
CA ALA A 205 -9.68 8.08 -11.78
C ALA A 205 -11.15 7.98 -12.21
N ILE A 206 -11.43 7.99 -13.52
CA ILE A 206 -12.79 7.82 -14.07
C ILE A 206 -13.35 6.44 -13.70
N LEU A 207 -12.54 5.39 -13.84
CA LEU A 207 -12.92 4.03 -13.47
C LEU A 207 -13.25 3.94 -11.98
N MET A 208 -12.48 4.60 -11.11
CA MET A 208 -12.76 4.61 -9.68
C MET A 208 -14.07 5.32 -9.36
N CYS A 209 -14.35 6.46 -10.00
CA CYS A 209 -15.63 7.14 -9.87
C CYS A 209 -16.79 6.23 -10.30
N TYR A 210 -16.62 5.47 -11.40
CA TYR A 210 -17.59 4.48 -11.84
C TYR A 210 -17.80 3.36 -10.80
N LEU A 211 -16.73 2.82 -10.22
CA LEU A 211 -16.82 1.78 -9.19
C LEU A 211 -17.42 2.28 -7.87
N MET A 212 -17.13 3.52 -7.48
CA MET A 212 -17.76 4.16 -6.32
C MET A 212 -19.26 4.36 -6.57
N PHE A 213 -19.65 4.82 -7.76
CA PHE A 213 -21.05 4.89 -8.16
C PHE A 213 -21.69 3.50 -8.13
N ALA A 214 -21.05 2.48 -8.71
CA ALA A 214 -21.55 1.11 -8.73
C ALA A 214 -21.82 0.60 -7.31
N SER A 215 -20.84 0.76 -6.43
CA SER A 215 -20.95 0.35 -5.04
C SER A 215 -22.10 1.03 -4.31
N VAL A 216 -22.23 2.37 -4.41
CA VAL A 216 -23.33 3.11 -3.77
C VAL A 216 -24.68 2.75 -4.38
N PHE A 217 -24.77 2.62 -5.71
CA PHE A 217 -26.01 2.31 -6.41
C PHE A 217 -26.53 0.90 -6.08
N ILE A 218 -25.65 -0.10 -6.09
CA ILE A 218 -25.97 -1.47 -5.67
C ILE A 218 -26.44 -1.44 -4.21
N THR A 219 -25.69 -0.77 -3.33
CA THR A 219 -26.03 -0.64 -1.91
C THR A 219 -27.44 -0.09 -1.70
N VAL A 220 -27.75 1.05 -2.31
CA VAL A 220 -29.05 1.72 -2.14
C VAL A 220 -30.18 0.88 -2.71
N THR A 221 -29.98 0.23 -3.85
CA THR A 221 -31.01 -0.61 -4.48
C THR A 221 -31.26 -1.88 -3.67
N SER A 222 -30.21 -2.55 -3.20
CA SER A 222 -30.34 -3.70 -2.30
C SER A 222 -31.10 -3.33 -1.03
N VAL A 223 -30.76 -2.20 -0.37
CA VAL A 223 -31.50 -1.72 0.81
C VAL A 223 -32.97 -1.46 0.48
N ARG A 224 -33.28 -0.79 -0.64
CA ARG A 224 -34.67 -0.49 -1.02
C ARG A 224 -35.50 -1.75 -1.26
N ASN A 225 -34.92 -2.76 -1.90
CA ASN A 225 -35.60 -4.02 -2.18
C ASN A 225 -35.91 -4.78 -0.89
N GLU A 226 -34.96 -4.82 0.06
CA GLU A 226 -35.18 -5.46 1.38
C GLU A 226 -36.22 -4.71 2.24
N LEU A 227 -36.34 -3.38 2.10
CA LEU A 227 -37.37 -2.60 2.81
C LEU A 227 -38.76 -2.67 2.14
N ALA A 228 -38.88 -3.11 0.89
CA ALA A 228 -40.14 -3.11 0.15
C ALA A 228 -41.19 -4.08 0.73
N ASP A 229 -40.74 -5.17 1.35
CA ASP A 229 -41.61 -6.20 1.94
C ASP A 229 -42.13 -5.84 3.34
N GLY A 230 -41.75 -4.68 3.88
CA GLY A 230 -42.26 -4.14 5.15
C GLY A 230 -41.85 -4.91 6.41
N GLN A 231 -41.14 -6.04 6.28
CA GLN A 231 -40.53 -6.77 7.39
C GLN A 231 -39.03 -6.51 7.44
N PHE A 232 -38.62 -5.50 8.22
CA PHE A 232 -37.20 -5.25 8.46
C PHE A 232 -36.62 -6.35 9.36
N SER A 233 -36.13 -7.44 8.76
CA SER A 233 -35.40 -8.48 9.46
C SER A 233 -33.90 -8.29 9.24
N VAL A 234 -33.21 -7.84 10.29
CA VAL A 234 -31.73 -7.73 10.29
C VAL A 234 -31.07 -9.06 9.92
N VAL A 235 -31.72 -10.19 10.22
CA VAL A 235 -31.24 -11.54 9.90
C VAL A 235 -31.32 -11.85 8.40
N GLU A 236 -32.29 -11.30 7.67
CA GLU A 236 -32.44 -11.54 6.23
C GLU A 236 -31.44 -10.69 5.41
N ILE A 237 -31.24 -9.44 5.84
CA ILE A 237 -30.23 -8.55 5.27
C ILE A 237 -28.81 -9.11 5.45
N LEU A 238 -28.52 -9.74 6.59
CA LEU A 238 -27.23 -10.40 6.83
C LEU A 238 -27.07 -11.72 6.05
N LYS A 239 -28.15 -12.33 5.56
CA LYS A 239 -28.10 -13.53 4.70
C LYS A 239 -27.87 -13.18 3.23
N ASN A 240 -28.14 -11.95 2.81
CA ASN A 240 -27.85 -11.51 1.45
C ASN A 240 -26.33 -11.39 1.28
N GLU A 241 -25.71 -12.38 0.62
CA GLU A 241 -24.25 -12.49 0.49
C GLU A 241 -23.62 -11.26 -0.19
N ILE A 242 -24.32 -10.65 -1.14
CA ILE A 242 -23.85 -9.44 -1.83
C ILE A 242 -23.94 -8.24 -0.87
N PHE A 243 -25.04 -8.11 -0.13
CA PHE A 243 -25.21 -7.06 0.87
C PHE A 243 -24.11 -7.15 1.94
N TYR A 244 -23.97 -8.30 2.59
CA TYR A 244 -23.05 -8.47 3.70
C TYR A 244 -21.59 -8.31 3.25
N THR A 245 -21.19 -9.00 2.18
CA THR A 245 -19.79 -9.00 1.73
C THR A 245 -19.35 -7.63 1.22
N LEU A 246 -20.22 -6.89 0.54
CA LEU A 246 -19.85 -5.61 -0.07
C LEU A 246 -20.10 -4.43 0.87
N ILE A 247 -21.30 -4.34 1.44
CA ILE A 247 -21.76 -3.13 2.14
C ILE A 247 -21.21 -3.08 3.55
N VAL A 248 -21.32 -4.18 4.31
CA VAL A 248 -20.81 -4.21 5.68
C VAL A 248 -19.28 -4.10 5.68
N SER A 249 -18.60 -4.74 4.73
CA SER A 249 -17.14 -4.62 4.57
C SER A 249 -16.68 -3.19 4.24
N LEU A 250 -17.31 -2.55 3.24
CA LEU A 250 -16.93 -1.19 2.84
C LEU A 250 -17.29 -0.15 3.91
N ALA A 251 -18.51 -0.23 4.46
CA ALA A 251 -18.97 0.68 5.50
C ALA A 251 -18.13 0.53 6.77
N SER A 252 -17.82 -0.69 7.20
CA SER A 252 -16.95 -0.91 8.36
C SER A 252 -15.55 -0.37 8.14
N THR A 253 -14.98 -0.53 6.95
CA THR A 253 -13.65 0.00 6.62
C THR A 253 -13.63 1.52 6.73
N TYR A 254 -14.54 2.23 6.04
CA TYR A 254 -14.55 3.69 6.05
C TYR A 254 -15.02 4.28 7.38
N ALA A 255 -15.97 3.64 8.06
CA ALA A 255 -16.38 4.05 9.40
C ALA A 255 -15.25 3.89 10.41
N LEU A 256 -14.49 2.79 10.32
CA LEU A 256 -13.33 2.58 11.19
C LEU A 256 -12.26 3.64 10.92
N TRP A 257 -11.95 3.94 9.67
CA TRP A 257 -11.01 5.02 9.34
C TRP A 257 -11.47 6.35 9.92
N PHE A 258 -12.74 6.72 9.71
CA PHE A 258 -13.32 7.93 10.28
C PHE A 258 -13.19 7.98 11.80
N VAL A 259 -13.65 6.94 12.51
CA VAL A 259 -13.60 6.86 13.99
C VAL A 259 -12.15 6.92 14.49
N VAL A 260 -11.23 6.18 13.87
CA VAL A 260 -9.82 6.18 14.25
C VAL A 260 -9.18 7.56 14.05
N SER A 261 -9.53 8.30 13.01
CA SER A 261 -9.02 9.66 12.80
C SER A 261 -9.44 10.63 13.92
N PHE A 262 -10.65 10.47 14.48
CA PHE A 262 -11.07 11.23 15.66
C PHE A 262 -10.37 10.76 16.94
N LEU A 263 -10.24 9.45 17.14
CA LEU A 263 -9.48 8.90 18.29
C LEU A 263 -8.02 9.35 18.27
N PHE A 264 -7.46 9.53 17.07
CA PHE A 264 -6.12 10.03 16.86
C PHE A 264 -6.01 11.56 16.99
N PHE A 265 -7.12 12.28 17.17
CA PHE A 265 -7.20 13.74 17.23
C PHE A 265 -6.59 14.44 16.00
N ASP A 266 -6.81 13.91 14.80
CA ASP A 266 -6.44 14.57 13.54
C ASP A 266 -7.37 14.14 12.40
N PRO A 267 -8.63 14.60 12.39
CA PRO A 267 -9.62 14.17 11.40
C PRO A 267 -9.53 14.92 10.06
N TRP A 268 -8.65 15.92 9.92
CA TRP A 268 -8.72 16.84 8.77
C TRP A 268 -8.43 16.22 7.41
N HIS A 269 -7.61 15.18 7.35
CA HIS A 269 -7.36 14.42 6.13
C HIS A 269 -8.63 13.74 5.58
N MET A 270 -9.62 13.44 6.44
CA MET A 270 -10.90 12.86 6.03
C MET A 270 -11.76 13.86 5.23
N PHE A 271 -11.57 15.16 5.43
CA PHE A 271 -12.35 16.21 4.78
C PHE A 271 -11.61 16.90 3.62
N THR A 272 -10.28 16.96 3.69
CA THR A 272 -9.46 17.72 2.74
C THR A 272 -8.95 16.87 1.57
N SER A 273 -8.57 15.61 1.82
CA SER A 273 -7.84 14.76 0.86
C SER A 273 -8.45 13.39 0.63
N PHE A 274 -9.49 12.99 1.38
CA PHE A 274 -10.01 11.63 1.36
C PHE A 274 -10.60 11.24 0.00
N ILE A 275 -11.41 12.10 -0.60
CA ILE A 275 -12.04 11.82 -1.90
C ILE A 275 -10.98 11.71 -3.00
N GLN A 276 -10.00 12.61 -2.98
CA GLN A 276 -8.87 12.60 -3.92
C GLN A 276 -8.04 11.33 -3.75
N TYR A 277 -7.80 10.90 -2.50
CA TYR A 277 -7.14 9.64 -2.21
C TYR A 277 -7.91 8.45 -2.78
N LEU A 278 -9.23 8.36 -2.52
CA LEU A 278 -10.06 7.28 -3.03
C LEU A 278 -9.99 7.18 -4.56
N ILE A 279 -10.17 8.31 -5.25
CA ILE A 279 -10.14 8.38 -6.73
C ILE A 279 -8.77 7.91 -7.28
N LEU A 280 -7.68 8.17 -6.56
CA LEU A 280 -6.32 7.80 -6.97
C LEU A 280 -5.90 6.38 -6.56
N VAL A 281 -6.69 5.66 -5.76
CA VAL A 281 -6.36 4.28 -5.34
C VAL A 281 -5.97 3.36 -6.51
N PRO A 282 -6.69 3.33 -7.66
CA PRO A 282 -6.31 2.43 -8.74
C PRO A 282 -5.00 2.86 -9.43
N THR A 283 -4.64 4.14 -9.39
CA THR A 283 -3.32 4.61 -9.85
C THR A 283 -2.22 4.04 -8.96
N TYR A 284 -2.41 4.06 -7.64
CA TYR A 284 -1.44 3.48 -6.71
C TYR A 284 -1.29 1.96 -6.89
N ILE A 285 -2.40 1.27 -7.16
CA ILE A 285 -2.40 -0.18 -7.35
C ILE A 285 -1.82 -0.57 -8.71
N ASN A 286 -2.30 0.03 -9.81
CA ASN A 286 -1.99 -0.43 -11.17
C ASN A 286 -0.80 0.28 -11.81
N ILE A 287 -0.57 1.57 -11.56
CA ILE A 287 0.57 2.27 -12.16
C ILE A 287 1.81 2.14 -11.28
N LEU A 288 1.70 2.54 -10.00
CA LEU A 288 2.88 2.61 -9.14
C LEU A 288 3.49 1.24 -8.84
N ASN A 289 2.68 0.22 -8.53
CA ASN A 289 3.21 -1.12 -8.28
C ASN A 289 3.82 -1.73 -9.55
N VAL A 290 3.12 -1.65 -10.70
CA VAL A 290 3.65 -2.17 -11.97
C VAL A 290 4.99 -1.53 -12.29
N TYR A 291 5.06 -0.20 -12.23
CA TYR A 291 6.30 0.51 -12.49
C TYR A 291 7.41 0.13 -11.49
N ALA A 292 7.09 0.05 -10.20
CA ALA A 292 8.05 -0.30 -9.15
C ALA A 292 8.69 -1.67 -9.38
N PHE A 293 7.86 -2.70 -9.59
CA PHE A 293 8.31 -4.09 -9.68
C PHE A 293 8.90 -4.46 -11.05
N CYS A 294 8.49 -3.79 -12.13
CA CYS A 294 9.20 -3.88 -13.41
C CYS A 294 10.61 -3.27 -13.35
N ASN A 295 10.85 -2.32 -12.44
CA ASN A 295 12.11 -1.58 -12.32
C ASN A 295 12.86 -1.88 -11.01
N THR A 296 12.89 -3.15 -10.59
CA THR A 296 13.71 -3.60 -9.46
C THR A 296 15.21 -3.60 -9.77
N HIS A 297 15.59 -3.60 -11.04
CA HIS A 297 16.97 -3.48 -11.47
C HIS A 297 17.51 -2.04 -11.34
N ASP A 298 16.61 -1.04 -11.34
CA ASP A 298 16.98 0.35 -11.13
C ASP A 298 17.22 0.59 -9.63
N ILE A 299 18.45 0.95 -9.25
CA ILE A 299 18.83 1.21 -7.85
C ILE A 299 19.12 2.71 -7.66
N THR A 300 18.85 3.54 -8.67
CA THR A 300 19.14 4.98 -8.60
C THR A 300 18.39 5.63 -7.44
N TRP A 301 19.13 6.41 -6.66
CA TRP A 301 18.63 7.21 -5.56
C TRP A 301 18.82 8.65 -6.03
N GLY A 302 17.84 9.22 -6.73
CA GLY A 302 17.99 10.43 -7.57
C GLY A 302 18.56 11.71 -6.91
N THR A 303 18.99 11.66 -5.65
CA THR A 303 19.65 12.74 -4.90
C THR A 303 20.91 12.32 -4.12
N LYS A 304 21.27 11.03 -4.05
CA LYS A 304 22.59 10.58 -3.55
C LYS A 304 23.46 10.46 -4.80
N GLY A 305 24.50 11.27 -4.88
CA GLY A 305 25.32 11.46 -6.08
C GLY A 305 25.68 10.14 -6.78
N ASP A 306 25.72 10.20 -8.11
CA ASP A 306 26.23 9.15 -8.99
C ASP A 306 27.61 8.65 -8.52
#